data_AF-A0A701ZIT4-F1
#
_entry.id   AF-A0A701ZIT4-F1
#
_cell.length_a   1.000
_cell.length_b   1.000
_cell.length_c   1.000
_cell.angle_alpha   90.00
_cell.angle_beta   90.00
_cell.angle_gamma   90.00
#
_symmetry.space_group_name_H-M   'P 1'
#
loop_
_entity.id
_entity.type
_entity.pdbx_description
1 polymer ?
#
loop_
_entity_poly.entity_id
_entity_poly.type
_entity_poly.pdbx_seq_one_letter_code
_entity_poly.pdbx_strand_id
1 'polypeptide(L)'
;MSESLQPNVTQTLPDDREELYYLVWREPADRIASLYSVSKEQLTKRCAELRIPRPLAGYWKALAKGTAPAVPALPDLKSGKVEKPPRKISSTVPSPTRVSSKEAVPAPQKRTRTVGRVYALIDDLKTYFLCSSVTKGGYYKPTKKKLLDLNVSETGFDSAIDFLSQFFAALGKQGYWVRLAEGREGVHCQGVNIDEDTKEKSFRYDNLWRPFSASIICVGDVMFAFSLAEMTEYVPVTEVKGRYVRDEAIIQRALKKHEQPYRYVMQHDLPTGRFIIQLYSPYQSTNWQVQFRQTKQCGLISQIPKIISTMRNAVPLIKKQQEEARVNAEKRRIQWELDEKRYRERDRIKEEEEAYNASLAELKSIMVQWVEDKRIEQFFHEAELGVAMLDEQQKVLVMERLQLARQFLLVDSAVERLVKWKVPQERLEKK
;
A
#
# COMPACT_ATOMS: atom_id res chain seq x y z
N MET A 1 22.80 -15.80 54.93
CA MET A 1 24.04 -15.58 54.16
C MET A 1 24.10 -16.62 53.07
N SER A 2 23.77 -16.25 51.83
CA SER A 2 24.28 -16.88 50.61
C SER A 2 24.01 -15.89 49.49
N GLU A 3 25.10 -15.44 48.89
CA GLU A 3 25.24 -14.22 48.11
C GLU A 3 24.45 -14.23 46.80
N SER A 4 23.65 -13.18 46.62
CA SER A 4 23.34 -12.64 45.31
C SER A 4 24.47 -11.69 44.94
N LEU A 5 25.07 -11.87 43.77
CA LEU A 5 25.75 -10.87 42.93
C LEU A 5 26.44 -11.61 41.77
N GLN A 6 25.80 -11.62 40.60
CA GLN A 6 26.52 -11.67 39.33
C GLN A 6 26.21 -10.38 38.56
N PRO A 7 27.23 -9.69 38.04
CA PRO A 7 27.04 -8.40 37.39
C PRO A 7 26.39 -8.62 36.01
N ASN A 8 25.29 -7.89 35.75
CA ASN A 8 24.76 -7.72 34.40
C ASN A 8 25.82 -6.98 33.56
N VAL A 9 26.68 -7.74 32.89
CA VAL A 9 27.53 -7.22 31.81
C VAL A 9 26.60 -6.88 30.66
N THR A 10 26.36 -5.59 30.43
CA THR A 10 25.65 -5.11 29.24
C THR A 10 26.49 -5.47 28.01
N GLN A 11 26.25 -6.63 27.43
CA GLN A 11 26.93 -7.06 26.21
C GLN A 11 26.52 -6.11 25.09
N THR A 12 27.50 -5.40 24.53
CA THR A 12 27.28 -4.53 23.36
C THR A 12 27.26 -5.40 22.10
N LEU A 13 26.40 -5.07 21.14
CA LEU A 13 26.28 -5.82 19.88
C LEU A 13 27.66 -5.86 19.17
N PRO A 14 28.11 -7.02 18.63
CA PRO A 14 29.39 -7.10 17.94
C PRO A 14 29.50 -6.10 16.78
N ASP A 15 30.62 -5.39 16.70
CA ASP A 15 30.94 -4.48 15.60
C ASP A 15 31.54 -5.20 14.39
N ASP A 16 32.06 -6.41 14.60
CA ASP A 16 32.57 -7.24 13.51
C ASP A 16 31.43 -7.81 12.64
N ARG A 17 31.62 -7.71 11.33
CA ARG A 17 30.61 -8.05 10.33
C ARG A 17 30.35 -9.56 10.25
N GLU A 18 31.40 -10.37 10.40
CA GLU A 18 31.29 -11.82 10.32
C GLU A 18 30.65 -12.36 11.60
N GLU A 19 31.05 -11.85 12.77
CA GLU A 19 30.45 -12.20 14.05
C GLU A 19 28.95 -11.88 14.10
N LEU A 20 28.55 -10.70 13.61
CA LEU A 20 27.13 -10.32 13.57
C LEU A 20 26.33 -11.19 12.58
N TYR A 21 26.94 -11.61 11.47
CA TYR A 21 26.32 -12.54 10.53
C TYR A 21 26.09 -13.92 11.17
N TYR A 22 27.09 -14.50 11.84
CA TYR A 22 26.92 -15.78 12.53
C TYR A 22 25.88 -15.68 13.65
N LEU A 23 25.84 -14.59 14.39
CA LEU A 23 24.86 -14.36 15.45
C LEU A 23 23.43 -14.33 14.91
N VAL A 24 23.19 -13.58 13.82
CA VAL A 24 21.88 -13.43 13.17
C VAL A 24 21.36 -14.74 12.54
N TRP A 25 22.27 -15.63 12.13
CA TRP A 25 21.92 -16.94 11.57
C TRP A 25 21.93 -18.09 12.58
N ARG A 26 22.35 -17.84 13.82
CA ARG A 26 22.33 -18.80 14.93
C ARG A 26 21.13 -18.63 15.86
N GLU A 27 20.70 -17.39 16.10
CA GLU A 27 19.62 -17.09 17.05
C GLU A 27 18.50 -16.21 16.45
N PRO A 28 17.23 -16.39 16.86
CA PRO A 28 16.15 -15.50 16.46
C PRO A 28 16.39 -14.06 16.93
N ALA A 29 15.97 -13.08 16.12
CA ALA A 29 16.12 -11.65 16.42
C ALA A 29 15.56 -11.24 17.79
N ASP A 30 14.52 -11.92 18.26
CA ASP A 30 13.88 -11.70 19.56
C ASP A 30 14.83 -12.03 20.71
N ARG A 31 15.62 -13.10 20.58
CA ARG A 31 16.58 -13.52 21.60
C ARG A 31 17.84 -12.66 21.57
N ILE A 32 18.29 -12.25 20.38
CA ILE A 32 19.41 -11.30 20.22
C ILE A 32 19.06 -9.95 20.84
N ALA A 33 17.84 -9.45 20.61
CA ALA A 33 17.35 -8.20 21.19
C ALA A 33 17.37 -8.25 22.74
N SER A 34 16.95 -9.38 23.33
CA SER A 34 16.98 -9.57 24.79
C SER A 34 18.39 -9.73 25.37
N LEU A 35 19.30 -10.41 24.67
CA LEU A 35 20.66 -10.68 25.17
C LEU A 35 21.55 -9.43 25.13
N TYR A 36 21.41 -8.61 24.10
CA TYR A 36 22.26 -7.43 23.88
C TYR A 36 21.57 -6.11 24.24
N SER A 37 20.38 -6.15 24.85
CA SER A 37 19.58 -4.97 25.21
C SER A 37 19.39 -3.97 24.04
N VAL A 38 19.22 -4.48 22.82
CA VAL A 38 19.00 -3.68 21.59
C VAL A 38 17.60 -3.88 21.05
N SER A 39 17.01 -2.85 20.43
CA SER A 39 15.73 -3.01 19.74
C SER A 39 15.88 -3.81 18.43
N LYS A 40 14.81 -4.47 17.98
CA LYS A 40 14.80 -5.23 16.71
C LYS A 40 15.06 -4.32 15.51
N GLU A 41 14.65 -3.06 15.60
CA GLU A 41 14.87 -2.01 14.61
C GLU A 41 16.35 -1.61 14.55
N GLN A 42 17.01 -1.49 15.70
CA GLN A 42 18.45 -1.22 15.77
C GLN A 42 19.27 -2.37 15.16
N LEU A 43 18.94 -3.63 15.49
CA LEU A 43 19.57 -4.80 14.87
C LEU A 43 19.34 -4.83 13.35
N THR A 44 18.13 -4.50 12.90
CA THR A 44 17.77 -4.39 11.47
C THR A 44 18.58 -3.33 10.75
N LYS A 45 18.70 -2.15 11.36
CA LYS A 45 19.48 -1.03 10.82
C LYS A 45 20.95 -1.41 10.68
N ARG A 46 21.53 -2.03 11.71
CA ARG A 46 22.93 -2.48 11.71
C ARG A 46 23.21 -3.55 10.65
N CYS A 47 22.31 -4.52 10.49
CA CYS A 47 22.42 -5.52 9.42
C CYS A 47 22.33 -4.89 8.02
N ALA A 48 21.53 -3.83 7.85
CA ALA A 48 21.42 -3.12 6.58
C ALA A 48 22.69 -2.31 6.27
N GLU A 49 23.26 -1.62 7.27
CA GLU A 49 24.54 -0.89 7.17
C GLU A 49 25.68 -1.82 6.74
N LEU A 50 25.77 -3.00 7.34
CA LEU A 50 26.82 -3.99 7.07
C LEU A 50 26.49 -4.95 5.91
N ARG A 51 25.37 -4.74 5.21
CA ARG A 51 24.88 -5.61 4.10
C ARG A 51 24.86 -7.10 4.47
N ILE A 52 24.39 -7.41 5.67
CA ILE A 52 24.26 -8.78 6.18
C ILE A 52 22.91 -9.35 5.73
N PRO A 53 22.87 -10.48 5.01
CA PRO A 53 21.62 -11.12 4.64
C PRO A 53 20.93 -11.63 5.91
N ARG A 54 19.63 -11.34 6.04
CA ARG A 54 18.83 -11.75 7.22
C ARG A 54 17.92 -12.93 6.87
N PRO A 55 17.66 -13.84 7.82
CA PRO A 55 16.71 -14.92 7.63
C PRO A 55 15.31 -14.38 7.30
N LEU A 56 14.66 -14.96 6.29
CA LEU A 56 13.30 -14.58 5.88
C LEU A 56 12.29 -14.86 7.00
N ALA A 57 11.17 -14.13 7.00
CA ALA A 57 10.07 -14.36 7.92
C ALA A 57 9.59 -15.83 7.80
N GLY A 58 9.78 -16.62 8.85
CA GLY A 58 9.46 -18.06 8.87
C GLY A 58 10.65 -19.01 8.75
N TYR A 59 11.87 -18.52 8.50
CA TYR A 59 13.09 -19.35 8.45
C TYR A 59 13.27 -20.19 9.72
N TRP A 60 13.14 -19.59 10.90
CA TRP A 60 13.25 -20.30 12.19
C TRP A 60 12.17 -21.37 12.39
N LYS A 61 10.96 -21.16 11.84
CA LYS A 61 9.89 -22.16 11.84
C LYS A 61 10.18 -23.30 10.86
N ALA A 62 10.86 -23.03 9.75
CA ALA A 62 11.31 -24.04 8.80
C ALA A 62 12.51 -24.83 9.35
N LEU A 63 13.43 -24.18 10.08
CA LEU A 63 14.57 -24.80 10.74
C LEU A 63 14.14 -25.82 11.79
N ALA A 64 13.16 -25.47 12.64
CA ALA A 64 12.55 -26.39 13.61
C ALA A 64 11.85 -27.59 12.96
N LYS A 65 11.50 -27.50 11.66
CA LYS A 65 10.88 -28.55 10.87
C LYS A 65 11.87 -29.28 9.94
N GLY A 66 13.16 -28.96 10.01
CA GLY A 66 14.20 -29.55 9.15
C GLY A 66 14.13 -29.16 7.67
N THR A 67 13.34 -28.15 7.29
CA THR A 67 13.11 -27.75 5.89
C THR A 67 13.67 -26.36 5.56
N ALA A 68 14.59 -25.85 6.39
CA ALA A 68 15.21 -24.55 6.17
C ALA A 68 16.06 -24.52 4.88
N PRO A 69 15.94 -23.46 4.04
CA PRO A 69 16.87 -23.22 2.94
C PRO A 69 18.31 -23.06 3.46
N ALA A 70 19.30 -23.35 2.62
CA ALA A 70 20.71 -23.15 2.97
C ALA A 70 21.01 -21.68 3.31
N VAL A 71 21.86 -21.47 4.32
CA VAL A 71 22.30 -20.14 4.75
C VAL A 71 23.09 -19.47 3.60
N PRO A 72 22.69 -18.28 3.12
CA PRO A 72 23.38 -17.58 2.04
C PRO A 72 24.73 -17.06 2.50
N ALA A 73 25.79 -17.30 1.73
CA ALA A 73 27.14 -16.82 2.02
C ALA A 73 27.20 -15.29 2.19
N LEU A 74 28.06 -14.82 3.10
CA LEU A 74 28.25 -13.41 3.38
C LEU A 74 28.81 -12.68 2.12
N PRO A 75 28.15 -11.66 1.58
CA PRO A 75 28.64 -10.97 0.38
C PRO A 75 29.92 -10.17 0.67
N ASP A 76 30.94 -10.19 -0.19
CA ASP A 76 32.17 -9.40 0.02
C ASP A 76 31.91 -7.88 -0.03
N LEU A 77 32.46 -7.11 0.93
CA LEU A 77 32.49 -5.64 0.88
C LEU A 77 33.64 -5.18 -0.04
N LYS A 78 33.44 -5.26 -1.37
CA LYS A 78 34.36 -4.57 -2.28
C LYS A 78 34.13 -3.05 -2.20
N SER A 79 35.21 -2.32 -1.95
CA SER A 79 35.21 -0.86 -1.99
C SER A 79 34.90 -0.37 -3.40
N GLY A 80 34.04 0.66 -3.47
CA GLY A 80 33.90 1.59 -4.58
C GLY A 80 33.80 1.05 -6.01
N LYS A 81 32.57 0.79 -6.48
CA LYS A 81 31.99 1.41 -7.70
C LYS A 81 30.55 0.92 -7.90
N VAL A 82 29.69 1.85 -8.29
CA VAL A 82 28.27 1.63 -8.58
C VAL A 82 28.17 0.85 -9.90
N GLU A 83 27.63 -0.36 -9.85
CA GLU A 83 27.10 -1.04 -11.04
C GLU A 83 25.72 -1.64 -10.73
N LYS A 84 24.70 -1.14 -11.44
CA LYS A 84 23.36 -1.74 -11.50
C LYS A 84 23.43 -2.96 -12.43
N PRO A 85 22.80 -4.10 -12.09
CA PRO A 85 22.80 -5.25 -12.99
C PRO A 85 21.89 -5.00 -14.21
N PRO A 86 22.26 -5.50 -15.41
CA PRO A 86 21.52 -5.26 -16.63
C PRO A 86 20.30 -6.19 -16.73
N ARG A 87 19.12 -5.60 -16.95
CA ARG A 87 17.96 -6.32 -17.48
C ARG A 87 18.22 -6.63 -18.95
N LYS A 88 18.24 -7.92 -19.29
CA LYS A 88 18.19 -8.40 -20.67
C LYS A 88 16.88 -7.95 -21.32
N ILE A 89 16.99 -7.06 -22.29
CA ILE A 89 15.99 -6.86 -23.35
C ILE A 89 16.76 -7.01 -24.65
N SER A 90 16.39 -8.04 -25.42
CA SER A 90 16.81 -8.22 -26.80
C SER A 90 16.29 -7.05 -27.63
N SER A 91 17.21 -6.28 -28.21
CA SER A 91 16.92 -5.29 -29.24
C SER A 91 16.78 -5.97 -30.59
N THR A 92 15.72 -5.62 -31.31
CA THR A 92 15.77 -5.53 -32.77
C THR A 92 15.01 -4.27 -33.15
N VAL A 93 15.73 -3.32 -33.72
CA VAL A 93 15.28 -1.97 -34.12
C VAL A 93 14.54 -2.10 -35.48
N PRO A 94 13.58 -1.22 -35.79
CA PRO A 94 13.92 -0.11 -36.67
C PRO A 94 13.37 1.27 -36.25
N SER A 95 14.00 2.27 -36.86
CA SER A 95 14.00 3.74 -36.80
C SER A 95 12.64 4.47 -37.05
N PRO A 96 12.59 5.81 -36.86
CA PRO A 96 11.41 6.52 -36.36
C PRO A 96 10.50 7.05 -37.47
N THR A 97 9.19 6.97 -37.27
CA THR A 97 8.22 7.72 -38.07
C THR A 97 7.11 8.27 -37.16
N ARG A 98 7.11 9.61 -37.01
CA ARG A 98 5.96 10.52 -36.95
C ARG A 98 4.72 10.03 -36.16
N VAL A 99 4.58 10.52 -34.93
CA VAL A 99 3.37 10.29 -34.10
C VAL A 99 2.23 11.18 -34.61
N SER A 100 1.34 10.61 -35.42
CA SER A 100 -0.03 11.08 -35.59
C SER A 100 -0.87 10.49 -34.47
N SER A 101 -1.43 11.33 -33.60
CA SER A 101 -2.40 10.95 -32.58
C SER A 101 -3.72 10.53 -33.23
N LYS A 102 -3.96 9.23 -33.29
CA LYS A 102 -5.31 8.66 -33.26
C LYS A 102 -5.34 7.62 -32.14
N GLU A 103 -5.96 7.99 -31.02
CA GLU A 103 -6.43 7.04 -30.03
C GLU A 103 -7.38 6.06 -30.72
N ALA A 104 -6.88 4.86 -30.99
CA ALA A 104 -7.71 3.75 -31.39
C ALA A 104 -8.43 3.22 -30.15
N VAL A 105 -9.71 3.57 -30.04
CA VAL A 105 -10.69 2.85 -29.21
C VAL A 105 -10.52 1.35 -29.49
N PRO A 106 -10.31 0.49 -28.47
CA PRO A 106 -10.15 -0.93 -28.73
C PRO A 106 -11.47 -1.47 -29.29
N ALA A 107 -11.44 -1.89 -30.56
CA ALA A 107 -12.55 -2.57 -31.19
C ALA A 107 -12.89 -3.84 -30.40
N PRO A 108 -14.19 -4.18 -30.25
CA PRO A 108 -14.60 -5.35 -29.49
C PRO A 108 -14.11 -6.61 -30.20
N GLN A 109 -13.09 -7.27 -29.64
CA GLN A 109 -12.65 -8.56 -30.10
C GLN A 109 -13.82 -9.55 -29.95
N LYS A 110 -14.38 -9.99 -31.08
CA LYS A 110 -15.34 -11.09 -31.16
C LYS A 110 -14.66 -12.38 -30.72
N ARG A 111 -14.55 -12.60 -29.41
CA ARG A 111 -14.15 -13.90 -28.85
C ARG A 111 -15.31 -14.87 -29.06
N THR A 112 -15.01 -16.00 -29.67
CA THR A 112 -15.92 -17.09 -29.98
C THR A 112 -16.71 -17.52 -28.73
N ARG A 113 -18.04 -17.54 -28.89
CA ARG A 113 -19.05 -17.76 -27.86
C ARG A 113 -19.21 -19.25 -27.64
N THR A 114 -18.75 -19.79 -26.52
CA THR A 114 -18.96 -21.20 -26.21
C THR A 114 -19.52 -21.38 -24.80
N VAL A 115 -20.72 -21.96 -24.75
CA VAL A 115 -21.43 -22.41 -23.55
C VAL A 115 -20.54 -23.26 -22.63
N GLY A 116 -19.54 -23.98 -23.17
CA GLY A 116 -18.57 -24.76 -22.41
C GLY A 116 -17.70 -23.96 -21.42
N ARG A 117 -17.52 -22.65 -21.60
CA ARG A 117 -16.70 -21.83 -20.69
C ARG A 117 -17.42 -21.50 -19.37
N VAL A 118 -18.75 -21.55 -19.37
CA VAL A 118 -19.58 -21.30 -18.18
C VAL A 118 -19.53 -22.50 -17.23
N TYR A 119 -19.65 -23.71 -17.78
CA TYR A 119 -19.52 -24.95 -17.01
C TYR A 119 -18.14 -25.08 -16.39
N ALA A 120 -17.07 -24.67 -17.09
CA ALA A 120 -15.71 -24.65 -16.54
C ALA A 120 -15.59 -23.80 -15.26
N LEU A 121 -16.32 -22.69 -15.13
CA LEU A 121 -16.31 -21.86 -13.92
C LEU A 121 -16.98 -22.56 -12.73
N ILE A 122 -18.03 -23.34 -12.99
CA ILE A 122 -18.72 -24.15 -11.97
C ILE A 122 -17.86 -25.36 -11.58
N ASP A 123 -17.20 -26.00 -12.54
CA ASP A 123 -16.32 -27.14 -12.30
C ASP A 123 -15.08 -26.74 -11.49
N ASP A 124 -14.55 -25.53 -11.74
CA ASP A 124 -13.53 -24.90 -10.89
C ASP A 124 -14.03 -24.80 -9.43
N LEU A 125 -15.27 -24.34 -9.20
CA LEU A 125 -15.82 -24.27 -7.84
C LEU A 125 -15.88 -25.65 -7.19
N LYS A 126 -16.44 -26.66 -7.88
CA LYS A 126 -16.51 -28.04 -7.38
C LYS A 126 -15.13 -28.58 -7.01
N THR A 127 -14.12 -28.33 -7.84
CA THR A 127 -12.76 -28.82 -7.63
C THR A 127 -12.09 -28.17 -6.42
N TYR A 128 -12.17 -26.85 -6.28
CA TYR A 128 -11.37 -26.11 -5.29
C TYR A 128 -12.09 -25.88 -3.95
N PHE A 129 -13.42 -25.82 -3.91
CA PHE A 129 -14.14 -25.63 -2.65
C PHE A 129 -14.16 -26.90 -1.80
N LEU A 130 -14.39 -28.07 -2.41
CA LEU A 130 -14.42 -29.36 -1.70
C LEU A 130 -13.08 -29.69 -1.00
N CYS A 131 -11.95 -29.25 -1.57
CA CYS A 131 -10.62 -29.45 -0.98
C CYS A 131 -10.16 -28.29 -0.07
N SER A 132 -11.02 -27.29 0.19
CA SER A 132 -10.62 -26.08 0.91
C SER A 132 -10.73 -26.19 2.42
N SER A 133 -9.96 -25.36 3.12
CA SER A 133 -10.12 -25.21 4.57
C SER A 133 -11.48 -24.58 4.90
N VAL A 134 -12.05 -24.93 6.05
CA VAL A 134 -13.32 -24.38 6.54
C VAL A 134 -13.05 -23.44 7.71
N THR A 135 -13.78 -22.34 7.80
CA THR A 135 -13.71 -21.42 8.95
C THR A 135 -14.32 -22.04 10.21
N LYS A 136 -14.06 -21.43 11.37
CA LYS A 136 -14.76 -21.79 12.61
C LYS A 136 -16.29 -21.71 12.48
N GLY A 137 -16.78 -20.75 11.67
CA GLY A 137 -18.21 -20.55 11.38
C GLY A 137 -18.76 -21.41 10.25
N GLY A 138 -17.99 -22.35 9.69
CA GLY A 138 -18.51 -23.34 8.73
C GLY A 138 -18.43 -22.96 7.24
N TYR A 139 -17.86 -21.80 6.90
CA TYR A 139 -17.68 -21.38 5.50
C TYR A 139 -16.40 -21.93 4.86
N TYR A 140 -16.45 -22.28 3.58
CA TYR A 140 -15.27 -22.61 2.80
C TYR A 140 -14.32 -21.41 2.60
N LYS A 141 -13.02 -21.68 2.65
CA LYS A 141 -11.91 -20.75 2.37
C LYS A 141 -10.94 -21.38 1.37
N PRO A 142 -11.23 -21.32 0.06
CA PRO A 142 -10.33 -21.83 -0.95
C PRO A 142 -9.03 -21.02 -1.02
N THR A 143 -7.92 -21.71 -1.27
CA THR A 143 -6.60 -21.09 -1.43
C THR A 143 -6.47 -20.40 -2.79
N LYS A 144 -7.07 -20.99 -3.84
CA LYS A 144 -7.12 -20.39 -5.18
C LYS A 144 -7.97 -19.13 -5.16
N LYS A 145 -7.38 -18.00 -5.56
CA LYS A 145 -8.03 -16.67 -5.55
C LYS A 145 -8.78 -16.31 -6.83
N LYS A 146 -8.56 -17.04 -7.93
CA LYS A 146 -9.25 -16.86 -9.22
C LYS A 146 -10.42 -17.84 -9.30
N LEU A 147 -11.49 -17.56 -8.58
CA LEU A 147 -12.76 -18.30 -8.62
C LEU A 147 -13.92 -17.31 -8.58
N LEU A 148 -15.14 -17.79 -8.85
CA LEU A 148 -16.34 -16.98 -8.67
C LEU A 148 -16.49 -16.56 -7.21
N ASP A 149 -17.04 -15.37 -7.00
CA ASP A 149 -17.35 -14.79 -5.70
C ASP A 149 -18.51 -15.53 -5.03
N LEU A 150 -18.13 -16.54 -4.25
CA LEU A 150 -19.02 -17.47 -3.59
C LEU A 150 -18.59 -17.68 -2.14
N ASN A 151 -19.49 -17.40 -1.19
CA ASN A 151 -19.30 -17.68 0.23
C ASN A 151 -20.38 -18.64 0.71
N VAL A 152 -20.03 -19.91 0.92
CA VAL A 152 -20.99 -20.96 1.29
C VAL A 152 -20.40 -21.92 2.31
N SER A 153 -21.28 -22.56 3.06
CA SER A 153 -20.97 -23.68 3.92
C SER A 153 -20.97 -25.01 3.16
N GLU A 154 -20.52 -26.06 3.84
CA GLU A 154 -20.60 -27.44 3.34
C GLU A 154 -22.04 -27.85 2.99
N THR A 155 -23.01 -27.51 3.84
CA THR A 155 -24.43 -27.80 3.61
C THR A 155 -25.05 -26.96 2.50
N GLY A 156 -24.57 -25.73 2.30
CA GLY A 156 -25.08 -24.81 1.29
C GLY A 156 -24.49 -25.01 -0.10
N PHE A 157 -23.41 -25.78 -0.24
CA PHE A 157 -22.62 -25.82 -1.48
C PHE A 157 -23.44 -26.31 -2.69
N ASP A 158 -24.09 -27.47 -2.57
CA ASP A 158 -24.84 -28.05 -3.69
C ASP A 158 -26.02 -27.17 -4.12
N SER A 159 -26.70 -26.55 -3.15
CA SER A 159 -27.79 -25.60 -3.41
C SER A 159 -27.29 -24.36 -4.17
N ALA A 160 -26.09 -23.86 -3.83
CA ALA A 160 -25.50 -22.73 -4.52
C ALA A 160 -25.06 -23.08 -5.94
N ILE A 161 -24.50 -24.28 -6.16
CA ILE A 161 -24.12 -24.78 -7.48
C ILE A 161 -25.35 -24.97 -8.38
N ASP A 162 -26.45 -25.52 -7.84
CA ASP A 162 -27.71 -25.64 -8.58
C ASP A 162 -28.26 -24.27 -8.99
N PHE A 163 -28.31 -23.32 -8.04
CA PHE A 163 -28.72 -21.95 -8.34
C PHE A 163 -27.85 -21.31 -9.42
N LEU A 164 -26.52 -21.39 -9.31
CA LEU A 164 -25.60 -20.82 -10.30
C LEU A 164 -25.79 -21.46 -11.68
N SER A 165 -26.01 -22.78 -11.74
CA SER A 165 -26.26 -23.50 -12.98
C SER A 165 -27.53 -23.00 -13.68
N GLN A 166 -28.63 -22.88 -12.93
CA GLN A 166 -29.90 -22.38 -13.47
C GLN A 166 -29.83 -20.90 -13.82
N PHE A 167 -29.17 -20.09 -12.99
CA PHE A 167 -28.97 -18.67 -13.21
C PHE A 167 -28.16 -18.43 -14.50
N PHE A 168 -27.04 -19.14 -14.68
CA PHE A 168 -26.22 -19.00 -15.87
C PHE A 168 -26.93 -19.49 -17.14
N ALA A 169 -27.72 -20.57 -17.04
CA ALA A 169 -28.57 -21.02 -18.15
C ALA A 169 -29.60 -19.93 -18.54
N ALA A 170 -30.23 -19.29 -17.56
CA ALA A 170 -31.18 -18.20 -17.79
C ALA A 170 -30.51 -16.95 -18.40
N LEU A 171 -29.30 -16.60 -17.96
CA LEU A 171 -28.49 -15.53 -18.57
C LEU A 171 -28.14 -15.87 -20.02
N GLY A 172 -27.72 -17.11 -20.28
CA GLY A 172 -27.39 -17.61 -21.62
C GLY A 172 -28.57 -17.51 -22.59
N LYS A 173 -29.80 -17.81 -22.14
CA LYS A 173 -31.03 -17.63 -22.95
C LYS A 173 -31.26 -16.18 -23.37
N GLN A 174 -30.82 -15.20 -22.57
CA GLN A 174 -30.89 -13.78 -22.91
C GLN A 174 -29.69 -13.29 -23.74
N GLY A 175 -28.73 -14.18 -24.04
CA GLY A 175 -27.51 -13.83 -24.75
C GLY A 175 -26.42 -13.19 -23.87
N TYR A 176 -26.60 -13.19 -22.55
CA TYR A 176 -25.60 -12.70 -21.60
C TYR A 176 -24.61 -13.82 -21.28
N TRP A 177 -23.36 -13.47 -20.95
CA TRP A 177 -22.34 -14.45 -20.58
C TRP A 177 -21.59 -14.05 -19.32
N VAL A 178 -21.02 -15.06 -18.65
CA VAL A 178 -20.32 -14.89 -17.37
C VAL A 178 -18.84 -15.17 -17.54
N ARG A 179 -18.00 -14.39 -16.86
CA ARG A 179 -16.55 -14.55 -16.82
C ARG A 179 -15.97 -13.99 -15.52
N LEU A 180 -14.70 -14.27 -15.27
CA LEU A 180 -13.94 -13.55 -14.24
C LEU A 180 -13.37 -12.25 -14.82
N ALA A 181 -13.23 -11.25 -13.97
CA ALA A 181 -12.53 -10.01 -14.29
C ALA A 181 -11.07 -10.25 -14.65
N GLU A 182 -10.60 -9.60 -15.71
CA GLU A 182 -9.20 -9.61 -16.11
C GLU A 182 -8.44 -8.50 -15.36
N GLY A 183 -7.19 -8.74 -14.98
CA GLY A 183 -6.45 -7.83 -14.09
C GLY A 183 -6.23 -6.41 -14.61
N ARG A 184 -6.41 -6.17 -15.91
CA ARG A 184 -6.27 -4.83 -16.53
C ARG A 184 -7.56 -4.01 -16.51
N GLU A 185 -8.69 -4.60 -16.12
CA GLU A 185 -10.00 -3.95 -16.19
C GLU A 185 -10.25 -3.00 -15.02
N GLY A 186 -9.40 -3.01 -14.00
CA GLY A 186 -9.50 -2.07 -12.87
C GLY A 186 -10.77 -2.22 -12.03
N VAL A 187 -11.44 -3.37 -12.11
CA VAL A 187 -12.68 -3.65 -11.39
C VAL A 187 -12.39 -4.24 -10.00
N HIS A 188 -13.20 -3.89 -9.00
CA HIS A 188 -13.00 -4.33 -7.62
C HIS A 188 -14.15 -5.23 -7.16
N CYS A 189 -13.83 -6.21 -6.32
CA CYS A 189 -14.85 -6.95 -5.60
C CYS A 189 -15.47 -6.06 -4.52
N GLN A 190 -16.79 -6.00 -4.46
CA GLN A 190 -17.50 -5.35 -3.36
C GLN A 190 -17.85 -6.38 -2.28
N GLY A 191 -17.74 -5.98 -1.01
CA GLY A 191 -18.18 -6.81 0.11
C GLY A 191 -19.70 -6.99 0.09
N VAL A 192 -20.15 -8.15 0.56
CA VAL A 192 -21.58 -8.46 0.73
C VAL A 192 -21.95 -8.51 2.21
N ASN A 193 -23.07 -7.89 2.56
CA ASN A 193 -23.66 -8.07 3.88
C ASN A 193 -24.52 -9.34 3.89
N ILE A 194 -24.07 -10.36 4.62
CA ILE A 194 -24.70 -11.67 4.72
C ILE A 194 -25.58 -11.83 5.96
N ASP A 195 -25.64 -10.83 6.84
CA ASP A 195 -26.45 -10.89 8.06
C ASP A 195 -27.92 -10.98 7.65
N GLU A 196 -28.63 -12.00 8.13
CA GLU A 196 -30.03 -12.19 7.79
C GLU A 196 -30.90 -11.10 8.43
N ASP A 197 -30.70 -10.84 9.72
CA ASP A 197 -31.32 -9.75 10.47
C ASP A 197 -30.44 -8.50 10.46
N THR A 198 -30.88 -7.47 9.75
CA THR A 198 -30.13 -6.19 9.62
C THR A 198 -30.16 -5.33 10.88
N LYS A 199 -30.87 -5.76 11.94
CA LYS A 199 -31.13 -4.96 13.15
C LYS A 199 -30.07 -5.13 14.23
N GLU A 200 -29.45 -6.30 14.34
CA GLU A 200 -28.36 -6.56 15.28
C GLU A 200 -27.03 -6.55 14.53
N LYS A 201 -26.18 -5.57 14.85
CA LYS A 201 -24.81 -5.55 14.33
C LYS A 201 -24.01 -6.61 15.08
N SER A 202 -23.84 -7.77 14.46
CA SER A 202 -22.80 -8.71 14.86
C SER A 202 -21.43 -8.00 14.82
N PHE A 203 -20.62 -8.19 15.87
CA PHE A 203 -19.21 -7.81 15.87
C PHE A 203 -18.44 -8.79 14.96
N ARG A 204 -18.58 -8.61 13.65
CA ARG A 204 -17.96 -9.48 12.66
C ARG A 204 -16.43 -9.35 12.69
N TYR A 205 -15.76 -10.45 12.95
CA TYR A 205 -14.39 -10.66 12.49
C TYR A 205 -14.46 -11.12 11.02
N ASP A 206 -13.92 -10.29 10.12
CA ASP A 206 -13.95 -10.37 8.65
C ASP A 206 -13.35 -11.70 8.14
N ASN A 207 -14.15 -12.77 8.22
CA ASN A 207 -13.73 -14.14 7.92
C ASN A 207 -14.26 -14.67 6.59
N LEU A 208 -14.93 -13.85 5.80
CA LEU A 208 -15.40 -14.27 4.49
C LEU A 208 -14.24 -14.39 3.51
N TRP A 209 -14.34 -15.39 2.64
CA TRP A 209 -13.38 -15.53 1.58
C TRP A 209 -13.65 -14.49 0.49
N ARG A 210 -12.60 -13.82 0.03
CA ARG A 210 -12.67 -12.83 -1.04
C ARG A 210 -11.84 -13.29 -2.26
N PRO A 211 -12.43 -13.34 -3.46
CA PRO A 211 -11.70 -13.58 -4.70
C PRO A 211 -10.85 -12.37 -5.08
N PHE A 212 -9.83 -12.59 -5.90
CA PHE A 212 -9.01 -11.52 -6.49
C PHE A 212 -9.65 -10.91 -7.74
N SER A 213 -10.47 -11.70 -8.44
CA SER A 213 -11.20 -11.27 -9.64
C SER A 213 -12.69 -11.27 -9.35
N ALA A 214 -13.38 -10.16 -9.64
CA ALA A 214 -14.83 -10.10 -9.54
C ALA A 214 -15.49 -11.04 -10.55
N SER A 215 -16.65 -11.60 -10.18
CA SER A 215 -17.49 -12.37 -11.10
C SER A 215 -18.28 -11.41 -11.98
N ILE A 216 -18.07 -11.42 -13.29
CA ILE A 216 -18.64 -10.46 -14.23
C ILE A 216 -19.69 -11.13 -15.12
N ILE A 217 -20.85 -10.51 -15.21
CA ILE A 217 -21.91 -10.75 -16.19
C ILE A 217 -21.80 -9.66 -17.25
N CYS A 218 -21.64 -10.07 -18.51
CA CYS A 218 -21.56 -9.16 -19.64
C CYS A 218 -22.93 -9.04 -20.30
N VAL A 219 -23.47 -7.82 -20.34
CA VAL A 219 -24.76 -7.45 -20.93
C VAL A 219 -24.47 -6.44 -22.05
N GLY A 220 -24.23 -6.97 -23.26
CA GLY A 220 -23.77 -6.14 -24.39
C GLY A 220 -22.38 -5.57 -24.11
N ASP A 221 -22.29 -4.24 -24.04
CA ASP A 221 -21.10 -3.45 -23.71
C ASP A 221 -21.01 -3.08 -22.22
N VAL A 222 -22.04 -3.35 -21.42
CA VAL A 222 -22.07 -3.07 -19.99
C VAL A 222 -21.71 -4.32 -19.19
N MET A 223 -20.91 -4.13 -18.16
CA MET A 223 -20.50 -5.18 -17.23
C MET A 223 -21.23 -5.00 -15.91
N PHE A 224 -21.70 -6.11 -15.34
CA PHE A 224 -22.24 -6.19 -13.99
C PHE A 224 -21.41 -7.16 -13.20
N ALA A 225 -21.08 -6.85 -11.96
CA ALA A 225 -20.43 -7.79 -11.06
C ALA A 225 -21.45 -8.42 -10.11
N PHE A 226 -21.18 -9.64 -9.66
CA PHE A 226 -22.04 -10.32 -8.69
C PHE A 226 -21.26 -11.08 -7.63
N SER A 227 -21.88 -11.20 -6.46
CA SER A 227 -21.45 -12.04 -5.33
C SER A 227 -22.63 -12.87 -4.86
N LEU A 228 -22.43 -14.18 -4.69
CA LEU A 228 -23.40 -15.08 -4.08
C LEU A 228 -22.89 -15.50 -2.70
N ALA A 229 -23.74 -15.38 -1.69
CA ALA A 229 -23.37 -15.80 -0.34
C ALA A 229 -24.54 -16.46 0.38
N GLU A 230 -24.23 -17.43 1.22
CA GLU A 230 -25.15 -17.95 2.22
C GLU A 230 -25.22 -16.99 3.41
N MET A 231 -26.44 -16.67 3.84
CA MET A 231 -26.72 -15.75 4.92
C MET A 231 -26.46 -16.37 6.29
N THR A 232 -26.17 -15.52 7.26
CA THR A 232 -25.92 -15.91 8.66
C THR A 232 -27.04 -15.49 9.59
N GLU A 233 -27.26 -16.30 10.60
CA GLU A 233 -28.06 -15.97 11.78
C GLU A 233 -27.16 -15.97 13.03
N TYR A 234 -27.45 -15.07 13.96
CA TYR A 234 -26.75 -14.99 15.23
C TYR A 234 -27.41 -15.95 16.22
N VAL A 235 -26.71 -17.02 16.59
CA VAL A 235 -27.27 -18.12 17.40
C VAL A 235 -26.35 -18.55 18.54
N PRO A 236 -26.91 -19.12 19.63
CA PRO A 236 -26.14 -19.84 20.63
C PRO A 236 -25.33 -20.97 19.99
N VAL A 237 -24.03 -21.02 20.28
CA VAL A 237 -23.13 -22.04 19.76
C VAL A 237 -22.33 -22.73 20.86
N THR A 238 -21.95 -23.96 20.59
CA THR A 238 -20.89 -24.67 21.31
C THR A 238 -19.69 -24.89 20.39
N GLU A 239 -18.48 -24.76 20.93
CA GLU A 239 -17.26 -25.07 20.18
C GLU A 239 -16.95 -26.57 20.30
N VAL A 240 -17.10 -27.29 19.19
CA VAL A 240 -16.80 -28.73 19.10
C VAL A 240 -15.67 -28.90 18.11
N LYS A 241 -14.53 -29.43 18.58
CA LYS A 241 -13.32 -29.69 17.76
C LYS A 241 -12.85 -28.44 16.97
N GLY A 242 -12.96 -27.25 17.57
CA GLY A 242 -12.53 -25.99 16.96
C GLY A 242 -13.50 -25.39 15.92
N ARG A 243 -14.73 -25.91 15.82
CA ARG A 243 -15.83 -25.38 14.99
C ARG A 243 -17.02 -25.00 15.86
N TYR A 244 -17.77 -23.99 15.42
CA TYR A 244 -19.03 -23.61 16.06
C TYR A 244 -20.17 -24.47 15.53
N VAL A 245 -20.92 -25.08 16.43
CA VAL A 245 -22.10 -25.89 16.14
C VAL A 245 -23.29 -25.29 16.90
N ARG A 246 -24.47 -25.28 16.28
CA ARG A 246 -25.71 -24.81 16.92
C ARG A 246 -25.95 -25.58 18.20
N ASP A 247 -26.18 -24.86 19.31
CA ASP A 247 -26.61 -25.48 20.56
C ASP A 247 -28.13 -25.55 20.61
N GLU A 248 -28.68 -26.60 20.00
CA GLU A 248 -30.13 -26.90 20.00
C GLU A 248 -30.69 -26.97 21.43
N ALA A 249 -29.95 -27.49 22.40
CA ALA A 249 -30.44 -27.60 23.78
C ALA A 249 -30.62 -26.23 24.43
N ILE A 250 -29.69 -25.29 24.22
CA ILE A 250 -29.80 -23.90 24.69
C ILE A 250 -30.93 -23.18 23.94
N ILE A 251 -31.04 -23.37 22.61
CA ILE A 251 -32.11 -22.77 21.79
C ILE A 251 -33.49 -23.23 22.28
N GLN A 252 -33.70 -24.54 22.47
CA GLN A 252 -34.96 -25.10 22.94
C GLN A 252 -35.31 -24.67 24.37
N ARG A 253 -34.32 -24.45 25.24
CA ARG A 253 -34.54 -23.92 26.59
C ARG A 253 -34.91 -22.43 26.57
N ALA A 254 -34.25 -21.63 25.73
CA ALA A 254 -34.59 -20.22 25.57
C ALA A 254 -36.04 -20.02 25.09
N LEU A 255 -36.56 -20.92 24.25
CA LEU A 255 -37.95 -20.91 23.80
C LEU A 255 -38.96 -21.25 24.92
N LYS A 256 -38.55 -21.96 25.98
CA LYS A 256 -39.42 -22.40 27.10
C LYS A 256 -39.66 -21.34 28.19
N LYS A 257 -39.22 -20.10 28.00
CA LYS A 257 -39.61 -18.86 28.73
C LYS A 257 -39.39 -18.78 30.26
N HIS A 258 -38.79 -19.76 30.95
CA HIS A 258 -38.68 -19.71 32.43
C HIS A 258 -37.31 -19.92 33.06
N GLU A 259 -36.20 -19.99 32.30
CA GLU A 259 -34.86 -20.05 32.88
C GLU A 259 -34.00 -18.90 32.35
N GLN A 260 -33.40 -18.15 33.28
CA GLN A 260 -32.35 -17.18 32.97
C GLN A 260 -31.21 -17.95 32.30
N PRO A 261 -30.75 -17.55 31.09
CA PRO A 261 -29.61 -18.20 30.48
C PRO A 261 -28.40 -18.08 31.42
N TYR A 262 -27.62 -19.16 31.55
CA TYR A 262 -26.36 -19.15 32.30
C TYR A 262 -25.52 -17.91 31.94
N ARG A 263 -24.71 -17.45 32.90
CA ARG A 263 -23.97 -16.17 32.88
C ARG A 263 -22.98 -15.99 31.72
N TYR A 264 -22.85 -16.94 30.80
CA TYR A 264 -22.09 -16.80 29.55
C TYR A 264 -22.57 -17.81 28.48
N VAL A 265 -23.42 -17.38 27.54
CA VAL A 265 -23.75 -18.16 26.33
C VAL A 265 -22.91 -17.61 25.18
N MET A 266 -22.04 -18.45 24.62
CA MET A 266 -21.26 -18.08 23.44
C MET A 266 -22.20 -17.99 22.24
N GLN A 267 -22.18 -16.85 21.54
CA GLN A 267 -23.03 -16.58 20.39
C GLN A 267 -22.16 -16.25 19.18
N HIS A 268 -22.49 -16.83 18.04
CA HIS A 268 -21.75 -16.60 16.80
C HIS A 268 -22.68 -16.70 15.59
N ASP A 269 -22.25 -16.06 14.50
CA ASP A 269 -22.90 -16.13 13.20
C ASP A 269 -22.71 -17.51 12.57
N LEU A 270 -23.81 -18.22 12.29
CA LEU A 270 -23.79 -19.50 11.60
C LEU A 270 -24.62 -19.47 10.30
N PRO A 271 -24.21 -20.24 9.27
CA PRO A 271 -24.87 -20.31 7.98
C PRO A 271 -26.28 -20.91 8.08
N THR A 272 -27.27 -20.25 7.48
CA THR A 272 -28.71 -20.56 7.60
C THR A 272 -29.25 -21.51 6.53
N GLY A 273 -28.48 -21.80 5.47
CA GLY A 273 -28.97 -22.48 4.26
C GLY A 273 -29.71 -21.56 3.28
N ARG A 274 -29.87 -20.27 3.58
CA ARG A 274 -30.53 -19.30 2.68
C ARG A 274 -29.53 -18.37 2.03
N PHE A 275 -29.80 -17.97 0.80
CA PHE A 275 -28.84 -17.24 -0.02
C PHE A 275 -29.21 -15.77 -0.26
N ILE A 276 -28.17 -14.96 -0.47
CA ILE A 276 -28.24 -13.61 -0.99
C ILE A 276 -27.37 -13.50 -2.23
N ILE A 277 -27.90 -12.90 -3.29
CA ILE A 277 -27.11 -12.47 -4.44
C ILE A 277 -27.07 -10.94 -4.49
N GLN A 278 -25.86 -10.40 -4.52
CA GLN A 278 -25.60 -8.98 -4.71
C GLN A 278 -25.16 -8.75 -6.15
N LEU A 279 -25.84 -7.84 -6.84
CA LEU A 279 -25.44 -7.30 -8.12
C LEU A 279 -24.94 -5.87 -7.93
N TYR A 280 -23.82 -5.54 -8.56
CA TYR A 280 -23.25 -4.20 -8.47
C TYR A 280 -22.55 -3.82 -9.76
N SER A 281 -22.39 -2.51 -9.96
CA SER A 281 -21.60 -2.02 -11.07
C SER A 281 -20.11 -2.12 -10.73
N PRO A 282 -19.29 -2.75 -11.59
CA PRO A 282 -17.86 -2.90 -11.35
C PRO A 282 -17.06 -1.62 -11.62
N TYR A 283 -17.70 -0.59 -12.20
CA TYR A 283 -17.06 0.66 -12.58
C TYR A 283 -16.97 1.62 -11.39
N GLN A 284 -15.78 2.19 -11.17
CA GLN A 284 -15.53 3.20 -10.13
C GLN A 284 -16.40 4.46 -10.27
N SER A 285 -16.89 4.75 -11.48
CA SER A 285 -17.72 5.90 -11.77
C SER A 285 -19.17 5.78 -11.30
N THR A 286 -19.58 4.61 -10.82
CA THR A 286 -20.99 4.30 -10.57
C THR A 286 -21.19 3.63 -9.21
N ASN A 287 -22.26 4.02 -8.50
CA ASN A 287 -22.61 3.46 -7.19
C ASN A 287 -23.82 2.50 -7.26
N TRP A 288 -24.12 1.97 -8.44
CA TRP A 288 -25.28 1.11 -8.63
C TRP A 288 -25.05 -0.25 -7.95
N GLN A 289 -25.96 -0.61 -7.05
CA GLN A 289 -25.97 -1.90 -6.35
C GLN A 289 -27.40 -2.32 -6.03
N VAL A 290 -27.68 -3.62 -6.09
CA VAL A 290 -28.96 -4.22 -5.74
C VAL A 290 -28.72 -5.59 -5.11
N GLN A 291 -29.48 -5.92 -4.08
CA GLN A 291 -29.42 -7.23 -3.41
C GLN A 291 -30.76 -7.97 -3.53
N PHE A 292 -30.69 -9.29 -3.72
CA PHE A 292 -31.83 -10.18 -3.71
C PHE A 292 -31.61 -11.25 -2.64
N ARG A 293 -32.48 -11.28 -1.65
CA ARG A 293 -32.41 -12.19 -0.50
C ARG A 293 -33.44 -13.30 -0.63
N GLN A 294 -33.05 -14.51 -0.27
CA GLN A 294 -33.96 -15.64 -0.13
C GLN A 294 -34.73 -15.53 1.18
N THR A 295 -36.06 -15.65 1.12
CA THR A 295 -36.92 -15.69 2.30
C THR A 295 -37.53 -17.07 2.45
N LYS A 296 -38.20 -17.34 3.58
CA LYS A 296 -38.94 -18.60 3.79
C LYS A 296 -40.02 -18.83 2.74
N GLN A 297 -40.56 -17.76 2.16
CA GLN A 297 -41.67 -17.80 1.20
C GLN A 297 -41.20 -17.71 -0.26
N CYS A 298 -40.01 -17.16 -0.50
CA CYS A 298 -39.51 -16.90 -1.85
C CYS A 298 -38.08 -17.43 -2.00
N GLY A 299 -37.94 -18.48 -2.81
CA GLY A 299 -36.65 -19.02 -3.21
C GLY A 299 -35.81 -18.03 -4.01
N LEU A 300 -34.50 -18.28 -4.11
CA LEU A 300 -33.64 -17.43 -4.93
C LEU A 300 -33.84 -17.71 -6.43
N ILE A 301 -34.10 -18.96 -6.80
CA ILE A 301 -34.33 -19.41 -8.19
C ILE A 301 -35.56 -18.71 -8.80
N SER A 302 -36.66 -18.58 -8.05
CA SER A 302 -37.87 -17.89 -8.53
C SER A 302 -37.65 -16.41 -8.80
N GLN A 303 -36.62 -15.80 -8.20
CA GLN A 303 -36.26 -14.39 -8.41
C GLN A 303 -35.40 -14.17 -9.66
N ILE A 304 -34.90 -15.21 -10.33
CA ILE A 304 -34.04 -15.09 -11.53
C ILE A 304 -34.64 -14.16 -12.61
N PRO A 305 -35.93 -14.25 -12.99
CA PRO A 305 -36.51 -13.34 -13.96
C PRO A 305 -36.47 -11.87 -13.51
N LYS A 306 -36.72 -11.63 -12.21
CA LYS A 306 -36.65 -10.29 -11.61
C LYS A 306 -35.21 -9.76 -11.65
N ILE A 307 -34.23 -10.57 -11.25
CA ILE A 307 -32.80 -10.24 -11.30
C ILE A 307 -32.39 -9.80 -12.71
N ILE A 308 -32.75 -10.59 -13.73
CA ILE A 308 -32.47 -10.29 -15.14
C ILE A 308 -33.14 -8.98 -15.59
N SER A 309 -34.40 -8.75 -15.23
CA SER A 309 -35.12 -7.53 -15.57
C SER A 309 -34.48 -6.29 -14.93
N THR A 310 -34.03 -6.39 -13.67
CA THR A 310 -33.36 -5.31 -12.96
C THR A 310 -32.05 -4.92 -13.62
N MET A 311 -31.24 -5.91 -14.05
CA MET A 311 -30.01 -5.63 -14.81
C MET A 311 -30.32 -4.94 -16.13
N ARG A 312 -31.31 -5.42 -16.88
CA ARG A 312 -31.71 -4.82 -18.17
C ARG A 312 -32.10 -3.35 -18.00
N ASN A 313 -32.87 -3.03 -16.97
CA ASN A 313 -33.31 -1.66 -16.69
C ASN A 313 -32.17 -0.74 -16.21
N ALA A 314 -31.12 -1.32 -15.60
CA ALA A 314 -29.97 -0.56 -15.12
C ALA A 314 -28.94 -0.20 -16.22
N VAL A 315 -28.94 -0.92 -17.35
CA VAL A 315 -28.04 -0.65 -18.50
C VAL A 315 -28.03 0.83 -18.92
N PRO A 316 -29.17 1.49 -19.25
CA PRO A 316 -29.16 2.88 -19.69
C PRO A 316 -28.64 3.84 -18.61
N LEU A 317 -28.95 3.57 -17.34
CA LEU A 317 -28.49 4.37 -16.21
C LEU A 317 -26.95 4.31 -16.08
N ILE A 318 -26.39 3.10 -16.12
CA ILE A 318 -24.92 2.90 -16.00
C ILE A 318 -24.20 3.55 -17.17
N LYS A 319 -24.70 3.41 -18.41
CA LYS A 319 -24.12 4.07 -19.58
C LYS A 319 -24.06 5.58 -19.43
N LYS A 320 -25.15 6.20 -18.97
CA LYS A 320 -25.21 7.64 -18.74
C LYS A 320 -24.16 8.08 -17.71
N GLN A 321 -24.06 7.36 -16.58
CA GLN A 321 -23.08 7.69 -15.53
C GLN A 321 -21.63 7.51 -16.00
N GLN A 322 -21.34 6.51 -16.84
CA GLN A 322 -20.01 6.33 -17.43
C GLN A 322 -19.64 7.49 -18.36
N GLU A 323 -20.57 7.96 -19.19
CA GLU A 323 -20.33 9.09 -20.09
C GLU A 323 -20.08 10.38 -19.31
N GLU A 324 -20.90 10.65 -18.28
CA GLU A 324 -20.70 11.79 -17.38
C GLU A 324 -19.34 11.74 -16.69
N ALA A 325 -18.91 10.56 -16.24
CA ALA A 325 -17.60 10.38 -15.64
C ALA A 325 -16.45 10.61 -16.64
N ARG A 326 -16.62 10.20 -17.91
CA ARG A 326 -15.63 10.46 -18.98
C ARG A 326 -15.48 11.95 -19.24
N VAL A 327 -16.58 12.68 -19.39
CA VAL A 327 -16.58 14.13 -19.59
C VAL A 327 -15.95 14.85 -18.39
N ASN A 328 -16.26 14.44 -17.17
CA ASN A 328 -15.69 15.04 -15.95
C ASN A 328 -14.21 14.69 -15.76
N ALA A 329 -13.73 13.53 -16.22
CA ALA A 329 -12.31 13.20 -16.21
C ALA A 329 -11.51 14.10 -17.19
N GLU A 330 -12.03 14.33 -18.39
CA GLU A 330 -11.39 15.20 -19.38
C GLU A 330 -11.33 16.66 -18.89
N LYS A 331 -12.43 17.17 -18.32
CA LYS A 331 -12.45 18.51 -17.71
C LYS A 331 -11.39 18.65 -16.60
N ARG A 332 -11.26 17.62 -15.74
CA ARG A 332 -10.24 17.61 -14.67
C ARG A 332 -8.83 17.58 -15.23
N ARG A 333 -8.58 16.82 -16.30
CA ARG A 333 -7.28 16.76 -16.97
C ARG A 333 -6.90 18.13 -17.52
N ILE A 334 -7.79 18.78 -18.27
CA ILE A 334 -7.57 20.11 -18.83
C ILE A 334 -7.32 21.13 -17.69
N GLN A 335 -8.13 21.08 -16.63
CA GLN A 335 -7.96 21.97 -15.48
C GLN A 335 -6.61 21.75 -14.79
N TRP A 336 -6.21 20.49 -14.58
CA TRP A 336 -4.92 20.15 -13.97
C TRP A 336 -3.74 20.63 -14.83
N GLU A 337 -3.80 20.47 -16.16
CA GLU A 337 -2.76 20.97 -17.07
C GLU A 337 -2.64 22.51 -17.02
N LEU A 338 -3.76 23.23 -16.90
CA LEU A 338 -3.77 24.68 -16.70
C LEU A 338 -3.20 25.08 -15.34
N ASP A 339 -3.59 24.37 -14.28
CA ASP A 339 -3.13 24.62 -12.92
C ASP A 339 -1.64 24.34 -12.78
N GLU A 340 -1.14 23.26 -13.40
CA GLU A 340 0.28 22.93 -13.41
C GLU A 340 1.10 24.01 -14.11
N LYS A 341 0.61 24.55 -15.24
CA LYS A 341 1.27 25.70 -15.91
C LYS A 341 1.31 26.93 -15.02
N ARG A 342 0.19 27.27 -14.36
CA ARG A 342 0.12 28.40 -13.42
C ARG A 342 1.05 28.21 -12.23
N TYR A 343 1.13 26.99 -11.71
CA TYR A 343 2.00 26.64 -10.59
C TYR A 343 3.48 26.77 -10.98
N ARG A 344 3.89 26.19 -12.12
CA ARG A 344 5.26 26.32 -12.64
C ARG A 344 5.65 27.78 -12.88
N GLU A 345 4.73 28.60 -13.36
CA GLU A 345 4.99 30.04 -13.57
C GLU A 345 5.19 30.77 -12.24
N ARG A 346 4.36 30.49 -11.23
CA ARG A 346 4.54 31.06 -9.88
C ARG A 346 5.84 30.60 -9.24
N ASP A 347 6.19 29.33 -9.38
CA ASP A 347 7.43 28.79 -8.86
C ASP A 347 8.64 29.47 -9.52
N ARG A 348 8.61 29.72 -10.84
CA ARG A 348 9.65 30.50 -11.54
C ARG A 348 9.77 31.92 -11.00
N ILE A 349 8.66 32.65 -10.89
CA ILE A 349 8.65 34.02 -10.35
C ILE A 349 9.23 34.02 -8.93
N LYS A 350 8.83 33.05 -8.10
CA LYS A 350 9.32 32.93 -6.74
C LYS A 350 10.82 32.62 -6.70
N GLU A 351 11.31 31.73 -7.56
CA GLU A 351 12.75 31.43 -7.66
C GLU A 351 13.55 32.66 -8.11
N GLU A 352 13.03 33.43 -9.07
CA GLU A 352 13.62 34.70 -9.51
C GLU A 352 13.68 35.73 -8.37
N GLU A 353 12.58 35.90 -7.63
CA GLU A 353 12.52 36.78 -6.46
C GLU A 353 13.47 36.33 -5.34
N GLU A 354 13.54 35.03 -5.05
CA GLU A 354 14.45 34.47 -4.06
C GLU A 354 15.92 34.67 -4.47
N ALA A 355 16.26 34.42 -5.74
CA ALA A 355 17.60 34.63 -6.26
C ALA A 355 18.00 36.11 -6.20
N TYR A 356 17.08 37.01 -6.56
CA TYR A 356 17.27 38.45 -6.47
C TYR A 356 17.50 38.89 -5.02
N ASN A 357 16.61 38.51 -4.11
CA ASN A 357 16.72 38.88 -2.69
C ASN A 357 17.98 38.32 -2.03
N ALA A 358 18.36 37.07 -2.35
CA ALA A 358 19.57 36.46 -1.83
C ALA A 358 20.86 37.15 -2.34
N SER A 359 20.89 37.52 -3.63
CA SER A 359 22.01 38.28 -4.21
C SER A 359 22.11 39.67 -3.59
N LEU A 360 20.97 40.36 -3.40
CA LEU A 360 20.91 41.66 -2.75
C LEU A 360 21.37 41.61 -1.29
N ALA A 361 20.97 40.57 -0.55
CA ALA A 361 21.40 40.37 0.83
C ALA A 361 22.91 40.12 0.93
N GLU A 362 23.48 39.32 0.03
CA GLU A 362 24.92 39.10 -0.05
C GLU A 362 25.67 40.41 -0.36
N LEU A 363 25.21 41.20 -1.33
CA LEU A 363 25.81 42.49 -1.65
C LEU A 363 25.78 43.46 -0.47
N LYS A 364 24.64 43.56 0.23
CA LYS A 364 24.51 44.38 1.45
C LYS A 364 25.47 43.91 2.54
N SER A 365 25.64 42.59 2.70
CA SER A 365 26.60 42.03 3.64
C SER A 365 28.04 42.43 3.28
N ILE A 366 28.41 42.39 1.99
CA ILE A 366 29.72 42.85 1.52
C ILE A 366 29.94 44.33 1.82
N MET A 367 28.93 45.18 1.60
CA MET A 367 29.00 46.60 1.93
C MET A 367 29.22 46.85 3.43
N VAL A 368 28.53 46.11 4.30
CA VAL A 368 28.71 46.22 5.76
C VAL A 368 30.12 45.78 6.17
N GLN A 369 30.61 44.66 5.63
CA GLN A 369 31.97 44.18 5.91
C GLN A 369 33.02 45.19 5.44
N TRP A 370 32.83 45.81 4.28
CA TRP A 370 33.75 46.85 3.80
C TRP A 370 33.81 48.07 4.73
N VAL A 371 32.67 48.49 5.31
CA VAL A 371 32.65 49.57 6.30
C VAL A 371 33.46 49.19 7.55
N GLU A 372 33.30 47.96 8.05
CA GLU A 372 34.09 47.47 9.19
C GLU A 372 35.58 47.34 8.84
N ASP A 373 35.92 46.84 7.65
CA ASP A 373 37.31 46.77 7.18
C ASP A 373 37.94 48.16 7.13
N LYS A 374 37.20 49.17 6.65
CA LYS A 374 37.66 50.58 6.63
C LYS A 374 37.85 51.14 8.02
N ARG A 375 36.94 50.81 8.95
CA ARG A 375 37.05 51.21 10.37
C ARG A 375 38.27 50.57 11.04
N ILE A 376 38.54 49.29 10.76
CA ILE A 376 39.70 48.55 11.27
C ILE A 376 40.99 49.15 10.71
N GLU A 377 41.05 49.44 9.41
CA GLU A 377 42.22 50.09 8.79
C GLU A 377 42.47 51.48 9.35
N GLN A 378 41.40 52.26 9.59
CA GLN A 378 41.53 53.56 10.24
C GLN A 378 42.12 53.44 11.65
N PHE A 379 41.63 52.48 12.45
CA PHE A 379 42.19 52.21 13.78
C PHE A 379 43.68 51.84 13.70
N PHE A 380 44.07 50.98 12.76
CA PHE A 380 45.47 50.62 12.58
C PHE A 380 46.32 51.81 12.17
N HIS A 381 45.83 52.66 11.26
CA HIS A 381 46.53 53.87 10.86
C HIS A 381 46.74 54.84 12.02
N GLU A 382 45.71 55.08 12.83
CA GLU A 382 45.81 55.94 14.02
C GLU A 382 46.75 55.33 15.09
N ALA A 383 46.71 54.01 15.28
CA ALA A 383 47.61 53.30 16.20
C ALA A 383 49.07 53.39 15.74
N GLU A 384 49.36 53.27 14.44
CA GLU A 384 50.70 53.44 13.88
C GLU A 384 51.24 54.86 14.09
N LEU A 385 50.39 55.89 13.93
CA LEU A 385 50.76 57.28 14.19
C LEU A 385 51.07 57.54 15.68
N GLY A 386 50.33 56.90 16.59
CA GLY A 386 50.55 57.01 18.04
C GLY A 386 51.86 56.39 18.54
N VAL A 387 52.48 55.51 17.77
CA VAL A 387 53.74 54.81 18.11
C VAL A 387 54.97 55.73 17.98
N ALA A 388 54.85 56.89 17.33
CA ALA A 388 55.96 57.83 17.11
C ALA A 388 56.66 58.30 18.41
N MET A 389 55.93 58.38 19.53
CA MET A 389 56.40 58.89 20.83
C MET A 389 56.97 57.83 21.79
N LEU A 390 57.06 56.56 21.36
CA LEU A 390 57.52 55.43 22.20
C LEU A 390 59.02 55.11 22.03
N ASP A 391 59.58 54.37 22.99
CA ASP A 391 60.96 53.86 22.96
C ASP A 391 61.20 52.83 21.83
N GLU A 392 62.44 52.72 21.35
CA GLU A 392 62.79 52.00 20.12
C GLU A 392 62.48 50.49 20.19
N GLN A 393 62.68 49.87 21.36
CA GLN A 393 62.34 48.45 21.58
C GLN A 393 60.82 48.21 21.62
N GLN A 394 60.06 49.15 22.17
CA GLN A 394 58.60 49.06 22.25
C GLN A 394 57.95 49.29 20.88
N LYS A 395 58.53 50.15 20.05
CA LYS A 395 58.10 50.39 18.66
C LYS A 395 58.12 49.11 17.84
N VAL A 396 59.22 48.34 17.90
CA VAL A 396 59.36 47.09 17.13
C VAL A 396 58.28 46.07 17.54
N LEU A 397 58.05 45.90 18.85
CA LEU A 397 57.06 44.96 19.37
C LEU A 397 55.62 45.34 18.95
N VAL A 398 55.27 46.63 19.01
CA VAL A 398 53.94 47.11 18.61
C VAL A 398 53.72 46.96 17.11
N MET A 399 54.71 47.27 16.28
CA MET A 399 54.62 47.09 14.83
C MET A 399 54.44 45.63 14.42
N GLU A 400 55.16 44.70 15.07
CA GLU A 400 55.00 43.26 14.84
C GLU A 400 53.58 42.79 15.21
N ARG A 401 53.03 43.29 16.33
CA ARG A 401 51.66 42.98 16.76
C ARG A 401 50.60 43.56 15.82
N LEU A 402 50.79 44.77 15.31
CA LEU A 402 49.88 45.39 14.34
C LEU A 402 49.88 44.63 13.01
N GLN A 403 51.04 44.14 12.55
CA GLN A 403 51.14 43.35 11.33
C GLN A 403 50.41 41.99 11.46
N LEU A 404 50.57 41.30 12.59
CA LEU A 404 49.83 40.07 12.87
C LEU A 404 48.32 40.32 12.97
N ALA A 405 47.91 41.44 13.57
CA ALA A 405 46.50 41.82 13.66
C ALA A 405 45.88 42.14 12.30
N ARG A 406 46.60 42.80 11.39
CA ARG A 406 46.17 43.04 10.00
C ARG A 406 45.97 41.73 9.24
N GLN A 407 46.92 40.80 9.33
CA GLN A 407 46.81 39.48 8.68
C GLN A 407 45.65 38.64 9.22
N PHE A 408 45.31 38.81 10.50
CA PHE A 408 44.22 38.07 11.12
C PHE A 408 42.83 38.62 10.78
N LEU A 409 42.68 39.95 10.67
CA LEU A 409 41.38 40.59 10.50
C LEU A 409 40.99 40.87 9.04
N LEU A 410 41.97 41.03 8.13
CA LEU A 410 41.73 41.42 6.73
C LEU A 410 42.04 40.26 5.78
N VAL A 411 41.22 39.20 5.85
CA VAL A 411 41.45 37.94 5.12
C VAL A 411 41.10 38.02 3.63
N ASP A 412 40.05 38.75 3.27
CA ASP A 412 39.64 39.00 1.88
C ASP A 412 39.45 40.51 1.71
N SER A 413 39.96 41.09 0.63
CA SER A 413 39.65 42.47 0.27
C SER A 413 38.21 42.59 -0.23
N ALA A 414 37.60 43.77 -0.11
CA ALA A 414 36.25 43.99 -0.63
C ALA A 414 36.13 43.76 -2.14
N VAL A 415 37.22 43.96 -2.90
CA VAL A 415 37.28 43.64 -4.34
C VAL A 415 37.20 42.13 -4.57
N GLU A 416 37.94 41.33 -3.80
CA GLU A 416 37.88 39.86 -3.89
C GLU A 416 36.52 39.31 -3.49
N ARG A 417 35.85 39.90 -2.49
CA ARG A 417 34.48 39.51 -2.11
C ARG A 417 33.46 39.88 -3.18
N LEU A 418 33.63 41.02 -3.87
CA LEU A 418 32.79 41.40 -5.02
C LEU A 418 33.02 40.50 -6.24
N VAL A 419 34.25 40.03 -6.48
CA VAL A 419 34.52 39.06 -7.57
C VAL A 419 33.89 37.70 -7.27
N LYS A 420 33.77 37.33 -5.98
CA LYS A 420 33.11 36.09 -5.55
C LYS A 420 31.58 36.20 -5.46
N TRP A 421 31.04 37.43 -5.43
CA TRP A 421 29.59 37.69 -5.37
C TRP A 421 28.89 37.19 -6.62
N LYS A 422 27.73 36.55 -6.43
CA LYS A 422 26.94 36.00 -7.55
C LYS A 422 25.73 36.87 -7.84
N VAL A 423 25.60 37.28 -9.09
CA VAL A 423 24.41 37.99 -9.58
C VAL A 423 23.19 37.07 -9.62
N PRO A 424 21.96 37.62 -9.57
CA PRO A 424 20.73 36.82 -9.53
C PRO A 424 20.64 35.77 -10.67
N GLN A 425 21.05 36.13 -11.88
CA GLN A 425 21.01 35.25 -13.05
C GLN A 425 21.95 34.03 -12.88
N GLU A 426 23.18 34.24 -12.40
CA GLU A 426 24.14 33.16 -12.14
C GLU A 426 23.69 32.21 -11.01
N ARG A 427 22.82 32.68 -10.12
CA ARG A 427 22.21 31.85 -9.07
C ARG A 427 21.07 30.99 -9.61
N LEU A 428 20.37 31.46 -10.64
CA LEU A 428 19.30 30.72 -11.33
C LEU A 428 19.88 29.65 -12.28
N GLU A 429 21.00 29.93 -12.96
CA GLU A 429 21.66 28.99 -13.88
C GLU A 429 22.38 27.83 -13.19
N LYS A 430 22.64 27.93 -11.87
CA LYS A 430 23.37 26.92 -11.08
C LYS A 430 22.46 25.90 -10.37
N LYS A 431 21.13 26.05 -10.44
CA LYS A 431 20.15 25.08 -9.95
C LYS A 431 19.70 24.17 -11.10
#